data_AF-A0A561U9S5-F1
#
_entry.id   AF-A0A561U9S5-F1
#
_cell.length_a   1.000
_cell.length_b   1.000
_cell.length_c   1.000
_cell.angle_alpha   90.00
_cell.angle_beta   90.00
_cell.angle_gamma   90.00
#
_symmetry.space_group_name_H-M   'P 1'
#
loop_
_entity.id
_entity.type
_entity.pdbx_description
1 polymer ?
#
loop_
_entity_poly.entity_id
_entity_poly.type
_entity_poly.pdbx_seq_one_letter_code
_entity_poly.pdbx_strand_id
1 'polypeptide(L)'
;MYATLRKAAAVGAGCFLIMGAGAGLASGETPEEASQRALAECGDGHLCVWDDANYTGNMVAYYYCDPPDLFDEFPDGQAGSWLNHQTPGTAAVFFGPDPNNPQPPWPERYRSIAPEDSPDNKGLDLRSVDPC
;
A
#
# COMPACT_ATOMS: atom_id res chain seq x y z
N MET A 1 -23.83 -69.77 5.34
CA MET A 1 -25.26 -69.72 4.97
C MET A 1 -25.78 -68.34 5.36
N TYR A 2 -26.18 -67.54 4.36
CA TYR A 2 -27.00 -66.29 4.36
C TYR A 2 -26.58 -65.12 5.30
N ALA A 3 -26.62 -63.84 4.94
CA ALA A 3 -27.28 -63.13 3.85
C ALA A 3 -26.55 -61.82 3.49
N THR A 4 -26.68 -61.44 2.23
CA THR A 4 -26.32 -60.15 1.60
C THR A 4 -27.21 -59.01 2.14
N LEU A 5 -26.65 -57.83 2.41
CA LEU A 5 -27.42 -56.58 2.57
C LEU A 5 -26.71 -55.40 1.91
N ARG A 6 -27.54 -54.50 1.38
CA ARG A 6 -27.34 -53.64 0.20
C ARG A 6 -26.65 -52.31 0.52
N LYS A 7 -26.10 -51.69 -0.54
CA LYS A 7 -25.61 -50.30 -0.62
C LYS A 7 -26.62 -49.30 -0.03
N ALA A 8 -26.11 -48.29 0.68
CA ALA A 8 -26.75 -46.98 0.81
C ALA A 8 -25.67 -45.90 0.73
N ALA A 9 -25.72 -45.11 -0.34
CA ALA A 9 -25.10 -43.79 -0.40
C ALA A 9 -26.11 -42.78 0.13
N ALA A 10 -25.68 -41.88 1.01
CA ALA A 10 -26.44 -40.69 1.37
C ALA A 10 -25.46 -39.53 1.58
N VAL A 11 -25.53 -38.60 0.63
CA VAL A 11 -24.96 -37.26 0.68
C VAL A 11 -25.66 -36.49 1.80
N GLY A 12 -24.88 -35.85 2.67
CA GLY A 12 -25.38 -34.93 3.69
C GLY A 12 -24.44 -33.75 3.81
N ALA A 13 -24.77 -32.68 3.09
CA ALA A 13 -24.14 -31.37 3.22
C ALA A 13 -24.34 -30.86 4.65
N GLY A 14 -23.26 -30.87 5.43
CA GLY A 14 -23.19 -30.15 6.69
C GLY A 14 -22.58 -28.78 6.42
N CYS A 15 -23.42 -27.76 6.23
CA CYS A 15 -23.02 -26.37 6.30
C CYS A 15 -22.36 -26.13 7.66
N PHE A 16 -21.02 -26.11 7.69
CA PHE A 16 -20.29 -25.54 8.81
C PHE A 16 -20.46 -24.02 8.72
N LEU A 17 -21.58 -23.55 9.28
CA LEU A 17 -21.70 -22.16 9.74
C LEU A 17 -20.71 -22.00 10.87
N ILE A 18 -19.49 -21.56 10.54
CA ILE A 18 -18.59 -20.99 11.55
C ILE A 18 -19.20 -19.62 11.90
N MET A 19 -20.16 -19.62 12.82
CA MET A 19 -20.48 -18.45 13.62
C MET A 19 -19.29 -18.25 14.57
N GLY A 20 -18.26 -17.58 14.07
CA GLY A 20 -17.19 -17.05 14.90
C GLY A 20 -17.70 -15.81 15.62
N ALA A 21 -18.34 -16.00 16.76
CA ALA A 21 -18.43 -14.95 17.77
C ALA A 21 -17.02 -14.76 18.36
N GLY A 22 -16.22 -13.91 17.73
CA GLY A 22 -14.92 -13.47 18.23
C GLY A 22 -15.08 -12.15 18.95
N ALA A 23 -14.96 -12.18 20.28
CA ALA A 23 -14.65 -11.00 21.07
C ALA A 23 -13.40 -10.30 20.50
N GLY A 24 -13.37 -8.98 20.60
CA GLY A 24 -12.39 -8.09 19.99
C GLY A 24 -10.96 -8.63 19.99
N LEU A 25 -10.51 -8.99 18.79
CA LEU A 25 -9.12 -8.90 18.39
C LEU A 25 -9.10 -7.73 17.43
N ALA A 26 -8.18 -6.79 17.60
CA ALA A 26 -7.79 -5.93 16.50
C ALA A 26 -7.35 -6.88 15.38
N SER A 27 -8.27 -7.14 14.45
CA SER A 27 -7.92 -7.75 13.18
C SER A 27 -6.92 -6.79 12.58
N GLY A 28 -5.64 -7.16 12.60
CA GLY A 28 -4.66 -6.47 11.80
C GLY A 28 -5.23 -6.45 10.40
N GLU A 29 -5.42 -5.25 9.86
CA GLU A 29 -5.86 -5.07 8.50
C GLU A 29 -4.98 -5.91 7.56
N THR A 30 -5.58 -6.61 6.60
CA THR A 30 -4.78 -7.33 5.61
C THR A 30 -4.13 -6.36 4.61
N PRO A 31 -3.01 -6.72 3.96
CA PRO A 31 -2.41 -5.87 2.93
C PRO A 31 -3.40 -5.47 1.84
N GLU A 32 -4.30 -6.37 1.44
CA GLU A 32 -5.33 -6.09 0.44
C GLU A 32 -6.37 -5.09 0.93
N GLU A 33 -6.77 -5.17 2.20
CA GLU A 33 -7.67 -4.18 2.82
C GLU A 33 -7.01 -2.80 2.90
N ALA A 34 -5.72 -2.75 3.25
CA ALA A 34 -4.93 -1.52 3.29
C ALA A 34 -4.82 -0.87 1.91
N SER A 35 -4.46 -1.64 0.87
CA SER A 35 -4.43 -1.14 -0.50
C SER A 35 -5.81 -0.66 -0.96
N GLN A 36 -6.89 -1.38 -0.64
CA GLN A 36 -8.25 -0.93 -1.01
C GLN A 36 -8.67 0.37 -0.33
N ARG A 37 -8.34 0.54 0.95
CA ARG A 37 -8.52 1.83 1.64
C ARG A 37 -7.72 2.92 0.95
N ALA A 38 -6.42 2.66 0.72
CA ALA A 38 -5.52 3.62 0.08
C ALA A 38 -6.00 4.04 -1.30
N LEU A 39 -6.56 3.12 -2.09
CA LEU A 39 -7.17 3.39 -3.39
C LEU A 39 -8.45 4.25 -3.27
N ALA A 40 -9.23 4.08 -2.21
CA ALA A 40 -10.43 4.88 -1.98
C ALA A 40 -10.08 6.31 -1.50
N GLU A 41 -8.98 6.46 -0.77
CA GLU A 41 -8.46 7.75 -0.30
C GLU A 41 -7.66 8.48 -1.39
N CYS A 42 -6.83 7.74 -2.12
CA CYS A 42 -6.03 8.24 -3.23
C CYS A 42 -6.87 8.30 -4.50
N GLY A 43 -7.44 9.47 -4.75
CA GLY A 43 -8.25 9.70 -5.95
C GLY A 43 -7.52 9.37 -7.24
N ASP A 44 -8.27 8.93 -8.26
CA ASP A 44 -7.72 8.66 -9.58
C ASP A 44 -6.92 9.85 -10.13
N GLY A 45 -5.80 9.57 -10.80
CA GLY A 45 -4.93 10.58 -11.39
C GLY A 45 -3.91 11.20 -10.43
N HIS A 46 -3.86 10.76 -9.17
CA HIS A 46 -2.95 11.32 -8.16
C HIS A 46 -1.78 10.38 -7.87
N LEU A 47 -0.67 10.97 -7.45
CA LEU A 47 0.33 10.30 -6.64
C LEU A 47 0.03 10.62 -5.18
N CYS A 48 -0.20 9.61 -4.35
CA CYS A 48 -0.40 9.81 -2.91
C CYS A 48 0.77 9.21 -2.15
N VAL A 49 1.31 9.97 -1.20
CA VAL A 49 2.44 9.58 -0.37
C VAL A 49 2.01 9.69 1.09
N TRP A 50 2.32 8.67 1.88
CA TRP A 50 2.07 8.62 3.32
C TRP A 50 3.38 8.63 4.09
N ASP A 51 3.38 9.16 5.31
CA ASP A 51 4.54 9.17 6.21
C ASP A 51 4.81 7.79 6.84
N ASP A 52 3.79 6.96 7.03
CA ASP A 52 3.91 5.61 7.56
C ASP A 52 3.74 4.50 6.49
N ALA A 53 4.13 3.28 6.86
CA ALA A 53 3.90 2.09 6.06
C ALA A 53 2.40 1.71 6.01
N ASN A 54 2.02 0.92 5.00
CA ASN A 54 0.67 0.41 4.76
C ASN A 54 -0.40 1.52 4.61
N TYR A 55 -0.02 2.66 4.05
CA TYR A 55 -0.94 3.76 3.74
C TYR A 55 -1.64 4.32 4.98
N THR A 56 -0.87 4.51 6.05
CA THR A 56 -1.36 5.10 7.30
C THR A 56 -0.66 6.42 7.59
N GLY A 57 -1.17 7.16 8.57
CA GLY A 57 -0.59 8.43 8.99
C GLY A 57 -1.02 9.60 8.11
N ASN A 58 -0.16 10.61 7.98
CA ASN A 58 -0.42 11.79 7.17
C ASN A 58 -0.18 11.50 5.70
N MET A 59 -1.09 12.00 4.84
CA MET A 59 -1.04 11.77 3.41
C MET A 59 -0.97 13.10 2.66
N VAL A 60 -0.09 13.15 1.66
CA VAL A 60 -0.01 14.24 0.68
C VAL A 60 -0.34 13.66 -0.70
N ALA A 61 -1.25 14.34 -1.40
CA ALA A 61 -1.67 13.96 -2.75
C ALA A 61 -1.18 14.98 -3.78
N TYR A 62 -0.47 14.50 -4.80
CA TYR A 62 0.07 15.26 -5.90
C TYR A 62 -0.74 14.98 -7.17
N TYR A 63 -1.29 16.04 -7.77
CA TYR A 63 -2.19 15.95 -8.93
C TYR A 63 -1.64 16.64 -10.18
N TYR A 64 -0.65 17.52 -10.01
CA TYR A 64 0.07 18.19 -11.10
C TYR A 64 1.57 17.97 -10.97
N CYS A 65 2.27 18.26 -12.07
CA CYS A 65 3.72 18.40 -12.08
C CYS A 65 4.09 19.70 -11.36
N ASP A 66 4.07 19.66 -10.04
CA ASP A 66 4.65 20.71 -9.21
C ASP A 66 6.17 20.53 -9.12
N PRO A 67 6.94 21.58 -8.79
CA PRO A 67 8.36 21.43 -8.50
C PRO A 67 8.60 20.34 -7.45
N PRO A 68 9.81 19.74 -7.42
CA PRO A 68 10.15 18.75 -6.40
C PRO A 68 9.79 19.25 -5.01
N ASP A 69 8.93 18.51 -4.33
CA ASP A 69 8.39 18.87 -3.03
C ASP A 69 9.15 18.14 -1.93
N LEU A 70 9.40 18.83 -0.83
CA LEU A 70 10.05 18.26 0.35
C LEU A 70 8.96 17.70 1.26
N PHE A 71 9.23 16.56 1.89
CA PHE A 71 8.29 15.98 2.85
C PHE A 71 8.31 16.66 4.23
N ASP A 72 8.45 17.98 4.28
CA ASP A 72 8.55 18.75 5.52
C ASP A 72 7.27 18.68 6.38
N GLU A 73 6.14 18.27 5.78
CA GLU A 73 4.87 18.03 6.47
C GLU A 73 4.84 16.70 7.25
N PHE A 74 5.71 15.74 6.88
CA PHE A 74 5.80 14.45 7.54
C PHE A 74 6.63 14.56 8.83
N PRO A 75 6.23 13.93 9.95
CA PRO A 75 6.93 14.04 11.23
C PRO A 75 8.41 13.70 11.15
N ASP A 76 8.74 12.65 10.39
CA ASP A 76 10.11 12.20 10.18
C ASP A 76 10.71 12.75 8.88
N GLY A 77 9.98 13.59 8.14
CA GLY A 77 10.42 14.18 6.88
C GLY A 77 10.66 13.16 5.77
N GLN A 78 9.97 12.01 5.79
CA GLN A 78 10.25 10.85 4.94
C GLN A 78 8.97 10.15 4.49
N ALA A 79 8.94 9.64 3.26
CA ALA A 79 7.88 8.74 2.80
C ALA A 79 7.97 7.35 3.47
N GLY A 80 6.85 6.87 3.98
CA GLY A 80 6.67 5.53 4.53
C GLY A 80 6.00 4.56 3.56
N SER A 81 5.09 5.05 2.70
CA SER A 81 4.45 4.29 1.63
C SER A 81 3.89 5.23 0.55
N TRP A 82 3.56 4.71 -0.63
CA TRP A 82 2.95 5.51 -1.69
C TRP A 82 2.12 4.68 -2.66
N LEU A 83 1.21 5.38 -3.33
CA LEU A 83 0.35 4.85 -4.36
C LEU A 83 0.41 5.80 -5.55
N ASN A 84 0.98 5.33 -6.65
CA ASN A 84 1.04 6.09 -7.89
C ASN A 84 -0.14 5.70 -8.77
N HIS A 85 -1.19 6.51 -8.71
CA HIS A 85 -2.43 6.35 -9.47
C HIS A 85 -2.59 7.41 -10.56
N GLN A 86 -1.48 8.03 -10.96
CA GLN A 86 -1.44 8.95 -12.08
C GLN A 86 -1.77 8.21 -13.40
N THR A 87 -1.82 8.96 -14.50
CA THR A 87 -2.05 8.39 -15.83
C THR A 87 -0.98 7.33 -16.15
N PRO A 88 -1.35 6.12 -16.63
CA PRO A 88 -0.39 5.06 -16.89
C PRO A 88 0.80 5.50 -17.74
N GLY A 89 2.01 5.17 -17.29
CA GLY A 89 3.27 5.59 -17.92
C GLY A 89 3.85 6.91 -17.42
N THR A 90 3.13 7.65 -16.57
CA THR A 90 3.70 8.78 -15.81
C THR A 90 4.71 8.25 -14.79
N ALA A 91 5.78 9.00 -14.55
CA ALA A 91 6.85 8.62 -13.65
C ALA A 91 6.99 9.66 -12.54
N ALA A 92 6.80 9.25 -11.29
CA ALA A 92 7.19 10.05 -10.13
C ALA A 92 8.62 9.67 -9.70
N VAL A 93 9.42 10.65 -9.32
CA VAL A 93 10.82 10.47 -8.94
C VAL A 93 11.00 10.85 -7.48
N PHE A 94 11.46 9.90 -6.67
CA PHE A 94 11.76 10.13 -5.27
C PHE A 94 13.25 10.36 -5.08
N PHE A 95 13.59 11.36 -4.26
CA PHE A 95 14.93 11.78 -3.95
C PHE A 95 15.23 11.59 -2.46
N GLY A 96 16.51 11.42 -2.13
CA GLY A 96 16.92 11.26 -0.75
C GLY A 96 18.42 11.24 -0.53
N PRO A 97 18.87 11.45 0.72
CA PRO A 97 20.26 11.72 1.06
C PRO A 97 21.19 10.59 0.65
N ASP A 98 22.39 10.94 0.17
CA ASP A 98 23.50 10.00 0.08
C ASP A 98 24.11 9.87 1.49
N PRO A 99 24.36 8.66 2.02
CA PRO A 99 25.11 8.48 3.26
C PRO A 99 26.43 9.26 3.34
N ASN A 100 27.07 9.51 2.19
CA ASN A 100 28.31 10.28 2.08
C ASN A 100 28.09 11.78 1.83
N ASN A 101 26.89 12.17 1.41
CA ASN A 101 26.49 13.57 1.23
C ASN A 101 25.01 13.74 1.63
N PRO A 102 24.74 13.99 2.93
CA PRO A 102 23.38 14.05 3.44
C PRO A 102 22.66 15.37 3.08
N GLN A 103 23.37 16.36 2.56
CA GLN A 103 22.80 17.68 2.25
C GLN A 103 22.18 17.71 0.84
N PRO A 104 21.08 18.46 0.64
CA PRO A 104 20.52 18.66 -0.69
C PRO A 104 21.46 19.48 -1.60
N PRO A 105 21.32 19.39 -2.94
CA PRO A 105 20.32 18.60 -3.67
C PRO A 105 20.60 17.10 -3.59
N TRP A 106 19.54 16.32 -3.37
CA TRP A 106 19.64 14.87 -3.23
C TRP A 106 19.57 14.15 -4.58
N PRO A 107 20.27 13.02 -4.75
CA PRO A 107 20.14 12.19 -5.95
C PRO A 107 18.79 11.47 -6.01
N GLU A 108 18.39 11.10 -7.21
CA GLU A 108 17.28 10.16 -7.44
C GLU A 108 17.58 8.83 -6.73
N ARG A 109 16.60 8.34 -5.97
CA ARG A 109 16.67 7.06 -5.24
C ARG A 109 15.71 6.04 -5.81
N TYR A 110 14.55 6.50 -6.28
CA TYR A 110 13.52 5.63 -6.80
C TYR A 110 12.69 6.32 -7.87
N ARG A 111 12.23 5.54 -8.84
CA ARG A 111 11.32 5.99 -9.89
C ARG A 111 10.10 5.10 -9.89
N SER A 112 8.94 5.68 -9.58
CA SER A 112 7.66 5.01 -9.56
C SER A 112 6.92 5.25 -10.87
N ILE A 113 6.61 4.18 -11.61
CA ILE A 113 5.87 4.26 -12.87
C ILE A 113 4.41 3.92 -12.62
N ALA A 114 3.50 4.83 -12.94
CA ALA A 114 2.07 4.63 -12.76
C ALA A 114 1.53 3.51 -13.68
N PRO A 115 0.63 2.63 -13.19
CA PRO A 115 0.19 2.52 -11.80
C PRO A 115 1.19 1.72 -10.94
N GLU A 116 1.42 2.15 -9.70
CA GLU A 116 2.21 1.40 -8.71
C GLU A 116 1.58 1.46 -7.31
N ASP A 117 1.60 0.32 -6.62
CA ASP A 117 1.24 0.14 -5.22
C ASP A 117 2.54 -0.20 -4.45
N SER A 118 2.91 0.63 -3.47
CA SER A 118 4.07 0.42 -2.60
C SER A 118 3.66 0.60 -1.14
N PRO A 119 3.36 -0.49 -0.41
CA PRO A 119 2.90 -0.42 0.98
C PRO A 119 4.05 -0.12 1.96
N ASP A 120 5.28 0.01 1.47
CA ASP A 120 6.43 0.41 2.26
C ASP A 120 7.34 1.34 1.43
N ASN A 121 8.37 1.87 2.10
CA ASN A 121 9.34 2.77 1.49
C ASN A 121 10.45 2.04 0.72
N LYS A 122 10.31 0.73 0.51
CA LYS A 122 11.31 -0.17 -0.08
C LYS A 122 12.66 -0.18 0.64
N GLY A 123 12.69 0.23 1.91
CA GLY A 123 13.90 0.38 2.71
C GLY A 123 14.75 1.58 2.29
N LEU A 124 14.17 2.57 1.61
CA LEU A 124 14.86 3.76 1.13
C LEU A 124 14.55 4.97 2.01
N ASP A 125 15.57 5.83 2.18
CA ASP A 125 15.40 7.14 2.78
C ASP A 125 14.93 8.13 1.69
N LEU A 126 13.61 8.30 1.55
CA LEU A 126 12.98 9.16 0.54
C LEU A 126 12.43 10.41 1.20
N ARG A 127 13.01 11.56 0.88
CA ARG A 127 12.78 12.85 1.56
C ARG A 127 12.07 13.89 0.71
N SER A 128 11.97 13.62 -0.58
CA SER A 128 11.37 14.53 -1.56
C SER A 128 10.84 13.75 -2.74
N VAL A 129 9.87 14.33 -3.44
CA VAL A 129 9.31 13.76 -4.66
C VAL A 129 9.13 14.82 -5.73
N ASP A 130 9.51 14.48 -6.95
CA ASP A 130 9.02 15.14 -8.15
C ASP A 130 7.90 14.27 -8.74
N PRO A 131 6.64 14.76 -8.77
CA PRO A 131 5.53 13.98 -9.33
C PRO A 131 5.63 13.78 -10.85
N CYS A 132 6.62 14.41 -11.53
CA CYS A 132 6.94 14.29 -12.96
C CYS A 132 8.47 14.43 -13.23
#